data_AF-A0A127K962-F1
#
_entry.id   AF-A0A127K962-F1
#
_cell.length_a   1.000
_cell.length_b   1.000
_cell.length_c   1.000
_cell.angle_alpha   90.00
_cell.angle_beta   90.00
_cell.angle_gamma   90.00
#
_symmetry.space_group_name_H-M   'P 1'
#
loop_
_entity.id
_entity.type
_entity.pdbx_description
1 polymer ?
#
loop_
_entity_poly.entity_id
_entity_poly.type
_entity_poly.pdbx_seq_one_letter_code
_entity_poly.pdbx_strand_id
1 'polypeptide(L)'
;MSRKLLSFVLGVWVSSVAFAQARPPIPSVVLDHMNDLDRRCAAAGGRAGEGRFVVAQDFTGDGRLDYLLSEGDYNCVGRPGLFRQGGVGRVDIFVVDARNAARRVYSDQLIAYRVLAGKPAKVQIARQGTACGPGSDARTQCAAQLAWNGQGFGEAVAVSDARAPGGAAPAARSPAVATPAVDAAAGAVAPTPLAVPAEARPRFLAECRQAYVSRSADAARWADEQCVADWGKVTASAAATDALLAALPAVAGEAVPLASLRQRLAGVRWAAKPRSRELSASGRLGNLDVSVTGAPAAKTLGMNWMEVGAEPPYDIVGAMRVRGVTLTEIACEEFGAGEWQRVFSGSAPGRAPFRLELGQRTAPFANSNSYYGVTIDLSGRAPAPLASRSVCSNPSNLL
;
A
#
# COMPACT_ATOMS: atom_id res chain seq x y z
N MET A 1 15.20 -21.74 -79.02
CA MET A 1 15.56 -20.31 -79.04
C MET A 1 15.17 -19.68 -77.71
N SER A 2 16.15 -19.46 -76.83
CA SER A 2 15.97 -18.90 -75.48
C SER A 2 15.65 -17.41 -75.53
N ARG A 3 14.53 -17.01 -74.91
CA ARG A 3 14.24 -15.60 -74.59
C ARG A 3 14.43 -15.40 -73.09
N LYS A 4 15.48 -14.65 -72.74
CA LYS A 4 15.72 -14.11 -71.40
C LYS A 4 14.75 -12.95 -71.16
N LEU A 5 14.04 -12.96 -70.04
CA LEU A 5 13.35 -11.80 -69.48
C LEU A 5 13.90 -11.59 -68.06
N LEU A 6 14.73 -10.56 -67.91
CA LEU A 6 15.07 -9.96 -66.63
C LEU A 6 13.86 -9.14 -66.17
N SER A 7 13.30 -9.46 -65.00
CA SER A 7 12.34 -8.60 -64.31
C SER A 7 13.04 -7.91 -63.14
N PHE A 8 13.23 -6.60 -63.28
CA PHE A 8 13.53 -5.66 -62.20
C PHE A 8 12.33 -5.59 -61.26
N VAL A 9 12.50 -5.90 -59.97
CA VAL A 9 11.52 -5.60 -58.92
C VAL A 9 12.06 -4.42 -58.12
N LEU A 10 11.52 -3.22 -58.39
CA LEU A 10 11.69 -2.04 -57.55
C LEU A 10 10.78 -2.19 -56.32
N GLY A 11 11.35 -1.91 -55.16
CA GLY A 11 10.68 -2.01 -53.87
C GLY A 11 9.63 -0.92 -53.63
N VAL A 12 8.65 -1.27 -52.80
CA VAL A 12 7.87 -0.33 -52.01
C VAL A 12 7.95 -0.81 -50.56
N TRP A 13 8.87 -0.21 -49.79
CA TRP A 13 8.85 -0.29 -48.34
C TRP A 13 7.72 0.61 -47.85
N VAL A 14 6.61 0.01 -47.43
CA VAL A 14 5.55 0.72 -46.72
C VAL A 14 6.05 0.95 -45.30
N SER A 15 6.64 2.12 -45.07
CA SER A 15 6.93 2.62 -43.73
C SER A 15 5.61 2.91 -43.03
N SER A 16 5.19 2.04 -42.11
CA SER A 16 4.05 2.28 -41.22
C SER A 16 4.35 3.48 -40.33
N VAL A 17 3.85 4.65 -40.71
CA VAL A 17 3.86 5.84 -39.86
C VAL A 17 2.86 5.60 -38.73
N ALA A 18 3.36 5.33 -37.53
CA ALA A 18 2.53 5.32 -36.33
C ALA A 18 2.10 6.77 -36.06
N PHE A 19 0.90 7.14 -36.54
CA PHE A 19 0.27 8.38 -36.13
C PHE A 19 0.02 8.29 -34.63
N ALA A 20 0.75 9.10 -33.85
CA ALA A 20 0.38 9.40 -32.48
C ALA A 20 -1.02 10.02 -32.53
N GLN A 21 -2.05 9.24 -32.22
CA GLN A 21 -3.42 9.75 -32.14
C GLN A 21 -3.43 10.83 -31.06
N ALA A 22 -3.73 12.06 -31.46
CA ALA A 22 -3.96 13.14 -30.53
C ALA A 22 -5.00 12.70 -29.50
N ARG A 23 -4.70 12.86 -28.21
CA ARG A 23 -5.68 12.58 -27.16
C ARG A 23 -6.94 13.40 -27.44
N PRO A 24 -8.14 12.79 -27.45
CA PRO A 24 -9.36 13.55 -27.65
C PRO A 24 -9.44 14.68 -26.61
N PRO A 25 -9.98 15.85 -27.00
CA PRO A 25 -10.09 16.98 -26.10
C PRO A 25 -10.99 16.63 -24.91
N ILE A 26 -10.73 17.25 -23.76
CA ILE A 26 -11.58 17.10 -22.56
C ILE A 26 -13.03 17.46 -22.96
N PRO A 27 -14.02 16.60 -22.65
CA PRO A 27 -15.42 16.87 -22.97
C PRO A 27 -15.89 18.20 -22.37
N SER A 28 -16.74 18.94 -23.11
CA SER A 28 -17.15 20.30 -22.73
C SER A 28 -17.77 20.37 -21.34
N VAL A 29 -18.61 19.41 -20.96
CA VAL A 29 -19.23 19.39 -19.62
C VAL A 29 -18.21 19.27 -18.48
N VAL A 30 -17.10 18.56 -18.70
CA VAL A 30 -16.02 18.44 -17.72
C VAL A 30 -15.24 19.74 -17.65
N LEU A 31 -14.94 20.35 -18.81
CA LEU A 31 -14.26 21.64 -18.90
C LEU A 31 -15.10 22.77 -18.27
N ASP A 32 -16.40 22.80 -18.50
CA ASP A 32 -17.32 23.78 -17.92
C ASP A 32 -17.35 23.66 -16.39
N HIS A 33 -17.29 22.44 -15.86
CA HIS A 33 -17.20 22.21 -14.41
C HIS A 33 -15.86 22.72 -13.85
N MET A 34 -14.74 22.46 -14.54
CA MET A 34 -13.43 23.01 -14.14
C MET A 34 -13.46 24.55 -14.12
N ASN A 35 -13.96 25.17 -15.19
CA ASN A 35 -14.08 26.63 -15.30
C ASN A 35 -15.01 27.20 -14.23
N ASP A 36 -16.05 26.46 -13.83
CA ASP A 36 -16.94 26.86 -12.75
C ASP A 36 -16.24 26.89 -11.38
N LEU A 37 -15.36 25.93 -11.10
CA LEU A 37 -14.52 25.93 -9.89
C LEU A 37 -13.56 27.13 -9.87
N ASP A 38 -12.94 27.45 -11.00
CA ASP A 38 -12.07 28.62 -11.15
C ASP A 38 -12.85 29.91 -10.82
N ARG A 39 -14.03 30.08 -11.40
CA ARG A 39 -14.90 31.25 -11.14
C ARG A 39 -15.33 31.34 -9.68
N ARG A 40 -15.75 30.24 -9.07
CA ARG A 40 -16.14 30.20 -7.65
C ARG A 40 -14.96 30.53 -6.73
N CYS A 41 -13.77 30.02 -7.06
CA CYS A 41 -12.55 30.33 -6.33
C CYS A 41 -12.18 31.83 -6.43
N ALA A 42 -12.22 32.39 -7.64
CA ALA A 42 -11.97 33.80 -7.88
C ALA A 42 -13.00 34.71 -7.19
N ALA A 43 -14.28 34.36 -7.23
CA ALA A 43 -15.36 35.08 -6.55
C ALA A 43 -15.19 35.08 -5.02
N ALA A 44 -14.62 34.00 -4.47
CA ALA A 44 -14.24 33.96 -3.06
C ALA A 44 -12.97 34.78 -2.77
N GLY A 45 -12.29 35.37 -3.76
CA GLY A 45 -11.03 36.10 -3.59
C GLY A 45 -9.80 35.19 -3.52
N GLY A 46 -9.92 33.93 -3.95
CA GLY A 46 -8.80 33.02 -4.16
C GLY A 46 -8.28 33.03 -5.60
N ARG A 47 -7.31 32.17 -5.88
CA ARG A 47 -6.80 31.91 -7.25
C ARG A 47 -6.73 30.41 -7.50
N ALA A 48 -6.90 30.00 -8.75
CA ALA A 48 -6.66 28.62 -9.15
C ALA A 48 -5.21 28.23 -8.81
N GLY A 49 -5.07 27.12 -8.10
CA GLY A 49 -3.79 26.54 -7.71
C GLY A 49 -3.42 25.33 -8.55
N GLU A 50 -2.18 24.90 -8.43
CA GLU A 50 -1.72 23.65 -9.02
C GLU A 50 -2.27 22.45 -8.24
N GLY A 51 -2.63 21.37 -8.93
CA GLY A 51 -3.16 20.15 -8.33
C GLY A 51 -3.89 19.25 -9.34
N ARG A 52 -3.98 17.96 -9.03
CA ARG A 52 -4.77 17.00 -9.81
C ARG A 52 -6.12 16.78 -9.14
N PHE A 53 -7.15 17.47 -9.61
CA PHE A 53 -8.54 17.32 -9.16
C PHE A 53 -9.46 16.69 -10.22
N VAL A 54 -8.89 16.36 -11.38
CA VAL A 54 -9.52 15.61 -12.47
C VAL A 54 -8.67 14.37 -12.77
N VAL A 55 -9.32 13.22 -12.82
CA VAL A 55 -8.71 11.92 -13.15
C VAL A 55 -9.37 11.40 -14.42
N ALA A 56 -8.59 11.16 -15.45
CA ALA A 56 -9.05 10.56 -16.70
C ALA A 56 -8.64 9.09 -16.76
N GLN A 57 -9.60 8.16 -16.73
CA GLN A 57 -9.40 6.71 -16.80
C GLN A 57 -10.62 6.02 -17.42
N ASP A 58 -10.46 4.81 -17.94
CA ASP A 58 -11.60 3.98 -18.36
C ASP A 58 -12.29 3.35 -17.12
N PHE A 59 -13.42 3.92 -16.70
CA PHE A 59 -14.20 3.42 -15.55
C PHE A 59 -15.30 2.44 -15.97
N THR A 60 -15.72 2.46 -17.24
CA THR A 60 -16.80 1.62 -17.76
C THR A 60 -16.32 0.31 -18.39
N GLY A 61 -15.06 0.25 -18.79
CA GLY A 61 -14.40 -0.89 -19.43
C GLY A 61 -14.56 -0.89 -20.94
N ASP A 62 -14.95 0.23 -21.54
CA ASP A 62 -15.26 0.35 -22.97
C ASP A 62 -14.06 0.85 -23.81
N GLY A 63 -12.90 1.04 -23.17
CA GLY A 63 -11.67 1.50 -23.79
C GLY A 63 -11.61 3.02 -24.03
N ARG A 64 -12.61 3.80 -23.62
CA ARG A 64 -12.59 5.27 -23.67
C ARG A 64 -12.21 5.86 -22.32
N LEU A 65 -11.73 7.11 -22.35
CA LEU A 65 -11.44 7.84 -21.11
C LEU A 65 -12.74 8.41 -20.56
N ASP A 66 -13.07 7.99 -19.35
CA ASP A 66 -14.06 8.62 -18.48
C ASP A 66 -13.35 9.59 -17.51
N TYR A 67 -14.11 10.47 -16.89
CA TYR A 67 -13.56 11.56 -16.06
C TYR A 67 -14.16 11.53 -14.67
N LEU A 68 -13.31 11.50 -13.65
CA LEU A 68 -13.68 11.75 -12.27
C LEU A 68 -13.20 13.16 -11.91
N LEU A 69 -14.09 13.98 -11.37
CA LEU A 69 -13.78 15.34 -10.92
C LEU A 69 -14.10 15.45 -9.43
N SER A 70 -13.12 15.89 -8.64
CA SER A 70 -13.23 16.08 -7.18
C SER A 70 -13.15 17.57 -6.85
N GLU A 71 -14.27 18.17 -6.43
CA GLU A 71 -14.25 19.55 -5.95
C GLU A 71 -13.43 19.68 -4.65
N GLY A 72 -13.42 18.64 -3.82
CA GLY A 72 -12.69 18.64 -2.55
C GLY A 72 -11.17 18.66 -2.68
N ASP A 73 -10.63 18.22 -3.82
CA ASP A 73 -9.19 18.26 -4.12
C ASP A 73 -8.79 19.47 -4.97
N TYR A 74 -9.77 20.31 -5.36
CA TYR A 74 -9.48 21.54 -6.07
C TYR A 74 -8.73 22.53 -5.15
N ASN A 75 -7.55 22.95 -5.59
CA ASN A 75 -6.69 23.86 -4.84
C ASN A 75 -7.07 25.32 -5.12
N CYS A 76 -7.86 25.93 -4.23
CA CYS A 76 -8.13 27.37 -4.27
C CYS A 76 -7.12 28.13 -3.38
N VAL A 77 -6.05 28.64 -3.98
CA VAL A 77 -4.99 29.37 -3.29
C VAL A 77 -5.57 30.62 -2.63
N GLY A 78 -5.25 30.82 -1.35
CA GLY A 78 -5.80 31.92 -0.53
C GLY A 78 -7.16 31.62 0.10
N ARG A 79 -7.82 30.52 -0.27
CA ARG A 79 -9.08 30.04 0.33
C ARG A 79 -9.04 28.51 0.56
N PRO A 80 -8.17 28.02 1.46
CA PRO A 80 -8.07 26.59 1.73
C PRO A 80 -9.40 26.02 2.23
N GLY A 81 -9.80 24.88 1.69
CA GLY A 81 -11.04 24.19 2.09
C GLY A 81 -12.34 24.82 1.57
N LEU A 82 -12.28 25.80 0.65
CA LEU A 82 -13.47 26.46 0.09
C LEU A 82 -14.54 25.46 -0.38
N PHE A 83 -14.10 24.39 -1.06
CA PHE A 83 -14.96 23.34 -1.62
C PHE A 83 -15.06 22.09 -0.73
N ARG A 84 -14.63 22.19 0.54
CA ARG A 84 -14.58 21.06 1.49
C ARG A 84 -15.32 21.37 2.80
N GLN A 85 -16.51 21.97 2.67
CA GLN A 85 -17.35 22.38 3.79
C GLN A 85 -17.75 21.17 4.64
N GLY A 86 -17.50 21.24 5.96
CA GLY A 86 -17.78 20.12 6.85
C GLY A 86 -16.91 18.87 6.61
N GLY A 87 -15.79 18.99 5.89
CA GLY A 87 -14.87 17.89 5.61
C GLY A 87 -15.28 16.98 4.45
N VAL A 88 -16.40 17.27 3.78
CA VAL A 88 -16.86 16.56 2.58
C VAL A 88 -16.62 17.41 1.33
N GLY A 89 -16.34 16.75 0.21
CA GLY A 89 -16.22 17.36 -1.10
C GLY A 89 -17.07 16.61 -2.12
N ARG A 90 -17.58 17.34 -3.12
CA ARG A 90 -18.33 16.72 -4.21
C ARG A 90 -17.38 15.92 -5.11
N VAL A 91 -17.80 14.72 -5.48
CA VAL A 91 -17.14 13.91 -6.51
C VAL A 91 -18.15 13.54 -7.58
N ASP A 92 -17.81 13.86 -8.82
CA ASP A 92 -18.62 13.57 -10.00
C ASP A 92 -17.85 12.59 -10.91
N ILE A 93 -18.56 11.63 -11.51
CA ILE A 93 -18.02 10.77 -12.58
C ILE A 93 -18.80 11.04 -13.86
N PHE A 94 -18.07 11.29 -14.95
CA PHE A 94 -18.58 11.53 -16.28
C PHE A 94 -18.15 10.38 -17.20
N VAL A 95 -19.13 9.77 -17.85
CA VAL A 95 -18.89 8.71 -18.84
C VAL A 95 -18.98 9.28 -20.24
N VAL A 96 -18.02 8.91 -21.08
CA VAL A 96 -17.85 9.49 -22.43
C VAL A 96 -18.35 8.53 -23.49
N ASP A 97 -19.15 9.03 -24.42
CA ASP A 97 -19.63 8.26 -25.56
C ASP A 97 -18.64 8.27 -26.75
N ALA A 98 -18.99 7.52 -27.81
CA ALA A 98 -18.16 7.43 -29.01
C ALA A 98 -17.99 8.75 -29.78
N ARG A 99 -18.81 9.78 -29.49
CA ARG A 99 -18.75 11.11 -30.10
C ARG A 99 -18.01 12.13 -29.22
N ASN A 100 -17.36 11.67 -28.14
CA ASN A 100 -16.72 12.51 -27.12
C ASN A 100 -17.71 13.40 -26.35
N ALA A 101 -19.01 13.07 -26.38
CA ALA A 101 -19.97 13.69 -25.48
C ALA A 101 -19.95 12.94 -24.14
N ALA A 102 -19.84 13.69 -23.05
CA ALA A 102 -19.81 13.12 -21.72
C ALA A 102 -21.11 13.44 -20.96
N ARG A 103 -21.54 12.52 -20.11
CA ARG A 103 -22.66 12.72 -19.20
C ARG A 103 -22.23 12.42 -17.78
N ARG A 104 -22.67 13.22 -16.81
CA ARG A 104 -22.48 12.91 -15.39
C ARG A 104 -23.37 11.72 -15.03
N VAL A 105 -22.76 10.66 -14.53
CA VAL A 105 -23.43 9.39 -14.19
C VAL A 105 -23.38 9.08 -12.70
N TYR A 106 -22.59 9.83 -11.95
CA TYR A 106 -22.45 9.74 -10.51
C TYR A 106 -22.15 11.14 -9.96
N SER A 107 -22.74 11.47 -8.81
CA SER A 107 -22.49 12.71 -8.09
C SER A 107 -22.82 12.48 -6.62
N ASP A 108 -21.86 12.73 -5.73
CA ASP A 108 -22.05 12.51 -4.31
C ASP A 108 -21.17 13.42 -3.44
N GLN A 109 -21.54 13.60 -2.17
CA GLN A 109 -20.75 14.30 -1.17
C GLN A 109 -19.94 13.27 -0.39
N LEU A 110 -18.63 13.24 -0.65
CA LEU A 110 -17.74 12.22 -0.13
C LEU A 110 -16.76 12.83 0.85
N ILE A 111 -16.45 12.09 1.92
CA ILE A 111 -15.26 12.41 2.73
C ILE A 111 -13.99 11.97 1.98
N ALA A 112 -14.06 10.93 1.14
CA ALA A 112 -12.94 10.42 0.35
C ALA A 112 -13.37 9.68 -0.92
N TYR A 113 -12.45 9.53 -1.88
CA TYR A 113 -12.51 8.50 -2.92
C TYR A 113 -11.11 7.97 -3.23
N ARG A 114 -11.02 6.78 -3.83
CA ARG A 114 -9.80 6.26 -4.46
C ARG A 114 -10.10 5.68 -5.83
N VAL A 115 -9.23 5.96 -6.80
CA VAL A 115 -9.22 5.29 -8.10
C VAL A 115 -8.19 4.17 -8.05
N LEU A 116 -8.66 2.93 -8.19
CA LEU A 116 -7.81 1.74 -8.24
C LEU A 116 -7.46 1.43 -9.68
N ALA A 117 -6.18 1.22 -9.93
CA ALA A 117 -5.69 0.75 -11.22
C ALA A 117 -6.34 -0.60 -11.57
N GLY A 118 -6.83 -0.71 -12.80
CA GLY A 118 -7.56 -1.87 -13.29
C GLY A 118 -8.08 -1.63 -14.70
N LYS A 119 -8.69 -2.65 -15.30
CA LYS A 119 -9.43 -2.55 -16.56
C LYS A 119 -10.80 -3.23 -16.39
N PRO A 120 -11.89 -2.47 -16.13
CA PRO A 120 -11.90 -1.03 -15.88
C PRO A 120 -11.20 -0.61 -14.59
N ALA A 121 -10.81 0.66 -14.50
CA ALA A 121 -10.41 1.28 -13.26
C ALA A 121 -11.60 1.28 -12.28
N LYS A 122 -11.36 0.95 -11.02
CA LYS A 122 -12.42 0.88 -10.00
C LYS A 122 -12.42 2.15 -9.17
N VAL A 123 -13.59 2.64 -8.80
CA VAL A 123 -13.73 3.77 -7.89
C VAL A 123 -14.25 3.26 -6.56
N GLN A 124 -13.57 3.59 -5.47
CA GLN A 124 -14.11 3.42 -4.13
C GLN A 124 -14.35 4.78 -3.50
N ILE A 125 -15.40 4.86 -2.70
CA ILE A 125 -15.89 6.10 -2.09
C ILE A 125 -16.03 5.90 -0.59
N ALA A 126 -15.91 6.97 0.16
CA ALA A 126 -16.19 6.99 1.59
C ALA A 126 -17.10 8.16 1.94
N ARG A 127 -18.03 7.92 2.85
CA ARG A 127 -19.01 8.88 3.35
C ARG A 127 -19.01 8.91 4.87
N GLN A 128 -19.67 9.92 5.40
CA GLN A 128 -19.87 10.08 6.83
C GLN A 128 -21.30 10.50 7.13
N GLY A 129 -21.78 10.17 8.32
CA GLY A 129 -23.04 10.68 8.82
C GLY A 129 -24.23 9.95 8.23
N THR A 130 -25.30 10.70 8.01
CA THR A 130 -26.53 10.22 7.40
C THR A 130 -26.35 9.69 5.97
N ALA A 131 -25.24 10.06 5.30
CA ALA A 131 -24.89 9.55 3.98
C ALA A 131 -24.52 8.06 3.98
N CYS A 132 -24.34 7.46 5.16
CA CYS A 132 -24.15 6.01 5.32
C CYS A 132 -25.44 5.20 5.41
N GLY A 133 -26.59 5.87 5.34
CA GLY A 133 -27.90 5.24 5.31
C GLY A 133 -28.62 5.20 6.68
N PRO A 134 -29.82 4.60 6.73
CA PRO A 134 -30.67 4.60 7.91
C PRO A 134 -29.95 4.02 9.15
N GLY A 135 -30.07 4.70 10.29
CA GLY A 135 -29.43 4.30 11.56
C GLY A 135 -28.02 4.84 11.80
N SER A 136 -27.46 5.59 10.84
CA SER A 136 -26.13 6.20 10.97
C SER A 136 -26.17 7.48 11.81
N ASP A 137 -25.17 7.67 12.67
CA ASP A 137 -24.95 8.91 13.42
C ASP A 137 -23.91 9.81 12.73
N ALA A 138 -23.70 11.04 13.24
CA ALA A 138 -22.76 12.00 12.66
C ALA A 138 -21.29 11.54 12.61
N ARG A 139 -20.92 10.48 13.35
CA ARG A 139 -19.56 9.91 13.38
C ARG A 139 -19.43 8.64 12.54
N THR A 140 -20.54 8.05 12.12
CA THR A 140 -20.58 6.84 11.31
C THR A 140 -19.87 7.11 9.99
N GLN A 141 -18.89 6.28 9.66
CA GLN A 141 -18.20 6.31 8.38
C GLN A 141 -18.47 5.00 7.66
N CYS A 142 -18.64 5.10 6.35
CA CYS A 142 -18.89 3.96 5.51
C CYS A 142 -18.14 4.13 4.19
N ALA A 143 -17.75 3.02 3.61
CA ALA A 143 -17.13 3.00 2.30
C ALA A 143 -17.83 2.00 1.38
N ALA A 144 -17.78 2.27 0.08
CA ALA A 144 -18.32 1.40 -0.94
C ALA A 144 -17.41 1.38 -2.17
N GLN A 145 -17.39 0.26 -2.88
CA GLN A 145 -16.87 0.24 -4.24
C GLN A 145 -18.01 0.48 -5.22
N LEU A 146 -17.82 1.46 -6.09
CA LEU A 146 -18.71 1.72 -7.21
C LEU A 146 -18.51 0.68 -8.30
N ALA A 147 -19.61 0.23 -8.89
CA ALA A 147 -19.62 -0.59 -10.08
C ALA A 147 -20.51 0.04 -11.15
N TRP A 148 -20.04 -0.07 -12.38
CA TRP A 148 -20.79 0.32 -13.57
C TRP A 148 -21.87 -0.73 -13.86
N ASN A 149 -23.12 -0.28 -14.04
CA ASN A 149 -24.26 -1.15 -14.36
C ASN A 149 -24.79 -0.95 -15.80
N GLY A 150 -24.04 -0.24 -16.66
CA GLY A 150 -24.47 0.12 -18.01
C GLY A 150 -25.20 1.46 -18.12
N GLN A 151 -25.73 1.99 -17.01
CA GLN A 151 -26.46 3.26 -16.97
C GLN A 151 -25.82 4.28 -16.03
N GLY A 152 -25.31 3.83 -14.89
CA GLY A 152 -24.66 4.66 -13.87
C GLY A 152 -23.75 3.83 -12.97
N PHE A 153 -23.17 4.50 -11.97
CA PHE A 153 -22.43 3.81 -10.91
C PHE A 153 -23.34 3.60 -9.69
N GLY A 154 -23.40 2.35 -9.23
CA GLY A 154 -24.05 1.96 -7.98
C GLY A 154 -23.05 1.26 -7.05
N GLU A 155 -23.42 1.08 -5.78
CA GLU A 155 -22.59 0.37 -4.82
C GLU A 155 -22.67 -1.13 -5.05
N ALA A 156 -21.53 -1.78 -5.27
CA ALA A 156 -21.45 -3.23 -5.49
C ALA A 156 -20.94 -4.00 -4.27
N VAL A 157 -20.18 -3.37 -3.39
CA VAL A 157 -19.59 -3.99 -2.20
C VAL A 157 -19.53 -2.95 -1.07
N ALA A 158 -20.04 -3.29 0.11
CA ALA A 158 -19.84 -2.53 1.33
C ALA A 158 -18.41 -2.74 1.85
N VAL A 159 -17.72 -1.67 2.23
CA VAL A 159 -16.29 -1.64 2.61
C VAL A 159 -16.12 -1.14 4.06
N SER A 160 -17.07 -1.42 4.96
CA SER A 160 -17.04 -0.97 6.38
C SER A 160 -17.05 -2.19 7.30
N ASP A 161 -16.20 -2.28 8.34
CA ASP A 161 -16.40 -1.59 9.62
C ASP A 161 -15.24 -0.74 10.18
N ALA A 162 -15.63 0.39 10.75
CA ALA A 162 -14.86 1.24 11.64
C ALA A 162 -14.91 0.71 13.09
N ARG A 163 -13.74 0.46 13.70
CA ARG A 163 -13.63 0.11 15.12
C ARG A 163 -13.99 1.33 15.99
N ALA A 164 -15.15 1.27 16.66
CA ALA A 164 -15.48 2.19 17.75
C ALA A 164 -14.53 1.99 18.96
N PRO A 165 -14.23 3.05 19.73
CA PRO A 165 -13.35 2.96 20.91
C PRO A 165 -14.11 2.37 22.09
N GLY A 166 -13.62 1.25 22.63
CA GLY A 166 -14.14 0.66 23.87
C GLY A 166 -14.66 -0.77 23.70
N GLY A 167 -13.76 -1.71 23.46
CA GLY A 167 -14.07 -3.14 23.44
C GLY A 167 -12.84 -3.93 23.87
N ALA A 168 -12.67 -4.09 25.18
CA ALA A 168 -11.72 -5.04 25.74
C ALA A 168 -12.13 -6.45 25.27
N ALA A 169 -11.27 -7.12 24.50
CA ALA A 169 -11.41 -8.54 24.23
C ALA A 169 -10.88 -9.34 25.43
N PRO A 170 -11.50 -10.49 25.77
CA PRO A 170 -11.39 -11.09 27.09
C PRO A 170 -10.04 -11.75 27.34
N ALA A 171 -9.56 -11.62 28.58
CA ALA A 171 -8.38 -12.33 29.07
C ALA A 171 -8.62 -13.85 29.03
N ALA A 172 -8.00 -14.52 28.07
CA ALA A 172 -7.88 -15.98 28.09
C ALA A 172 -6.93 -16.38 29.24
N ARG A 173 -7.52 -16.82 30.36
CA ARG A 173 -6.80 -17.54 31.41
C ARG A 173 -6.43 -18.92 30.87
N SER A 174 -5.17 -19.32 31.00
CA SER A 174 -4.73 -20.71 30.92
C SER A 174 -3.59 -20.95 31.90
N PRO A 175 -3.44 -22.19 32.41
CA PRO A 175 -3.00 -22.43 33.77
C PRO A 175 -1.49 -22.33 33.94
N ALA A 176 -1.10 -21.91 35.14
CA ALA A 176 0.28 -21.88 35.58
C ALA A 176 0.83 -23.32 35.64
N VAL A 177 1.82 -23.61 34.80
CA VAL A 177 2.76 -24.71 35.04
C VAL A 177 3.99 -24.09 35.68
N ALA A 178 4.22 -24.42 36.95
CA ALA A 178 5.46 -24.13 37.63
C ALA A 178 6.49 -25.19 37.27
N THR A 179 7.70 -24.80 36.89
CA THR A 179 8.93 -25.60 36.97
C THR A 179 10.15 -24.68 36.77
N PRO A 180 11.34 -25.06 37.27
CA PRO A 180 12.14 -24.21 38.14
C PRO A 180 13.19 -23.40 37.39
N ALA A 181 13.69 -22.37 38.10
CA ALA A 181 14.81 -21.55 37.68
C ALA A 181 16.06 -22.40 37.41
N VAL A 182 16.63 -22.22 36.23
CA VAL A 182 18.02 -22.55 35.95
C VAL A 182 18.72 -21.23 35.64
N ASP A 183 19.55 -20.79 36.59
CA ASP A 183 20.63 -19.85 36.34
C ASP A 183 21.65 -20.53 35.41
N ALA A 184 21.97 -19.88 34.28
CA ALA A 184 23.34 -19.66 33.84
C ALA A 184 23.35 -18.98 32.46
N ALA A 185 24.08 -17.88 32.40
CA ALA A 185 24.41 -17.13 31.21
C ALA A 185 25.12 -18.02 30.16
N ALA A 186 24.43 -18.31 29.06
CA ALA A 186 25.10 -18.52 27.78
C ALA A 186 24.90 -17.23 26.99
N GLY A 187 26.00 -16.54 26.69
CA GLY A 187 25.99 -15.39 25.80
C GLY A 187 25.45 -15.83 24.44
N ALA A 188 24.16 -15.56 24.21
CA ALA A 188 23.48 -15.95 22.99
C ALA A 188 24.10 -15.19 21.81
N VAL A 189 25.02 -15.86 21.12
CA VAL A 189 25.75 -15.34 19.96
C VAL A 189 24.73 -14.84 18.94
N ALA A 190 24.90 -13.60 18.47
CA ALA A 190 24.02 -13.03 17.46
C ALA A 190 24.06 -13.89 16.19
N PRO A 191 22.91 -14.15 15.54
CA PRO A 191 22.89 -14.85 14.26
C PRO A 191 23.76 -14.14 13.22
N THR A 192 24.51 -14.88 12.40
CA THR A 192 25.32 -14.33 11.32
C THR A 192 24.47 -13.49 10.37
N PRO A 193 24.88 -12.26 9.99
CA PRO A 193 24.14 -11.44 9.04
C PRO A 193 23.87 -12.16 7.72
N LEU A 194 22.66 -12.00 7.17
CA LEU A 194 22.31 -12.54 5.86
C LEU A 194 22.64 -11.50 4.79
N ALA A 195 23.51 -11.87 3.85
CA ALA A 195 23.90 -11.00 2.74
C ALA A 195 22.88 -11.02 1.61
N VAL A 196 22.78 -9.92 0.87
CA VAL A 196 22.05 -9.86 -0.40
C VAL A 196 23.01 -10.32 -1.50
N PRO A 197 22.71 -11.42 -2.22
CA PRO A 197 23.60 -11.91 -3.25
C PRO A 197 23.55 -10.99 -4.48
N ALA A 198 24.65 -10.90 -5.23
CA ALA A 198 24.80 -9.92 -6.31
C ALA A 198 23.72 -10.05 -7.41
N GLU A 199 23.23 -11.27 -7.62
CA GLU A 199 22.20 -11.58 -8.61
C GLU A 199 20.76 -11.32 -8.11
N ALA A 200 20.57 -10.93 -6.84
CA ALA A 200 19.24 -10.66 -6.30
C ALA A 200 18.52 -9.53 -7.05
N ARG A 201 19.23 -8.44 -7.38
CA ARG A 201 18.65 -7.31 -8.12
C ARG A 201 18.21 -7.70 -9.53
N PRO A 202 19.06 -8.27 -10.40
CA PRO A 202 18.61 -8.66 -11.74
C PRO A 202 17.50 -9.72 -11.69
N ARG A 203 17.53 -10.65 -10.74
CA ARG A 203 16.45 -11.63 -10.54
C ARG A 203 15.13 -10.94 -10.17
N PHE A 204 15.15 -10.06 -9.17
CA PHE A 204 13.99 -9.28 -8.75
C PHE A 204 13.37 -8.51 -9.92
N LEU A 205 14.17 -7.77 -10.69
CA LEU A 205 13.66 -6.98 -11.81
C LEU A 205 12.99 -7.86 -12.88
N ALA A 206 13.56 -9.03 -13.17
CA ALA A 206 13.00 -9.96 -14.15
C ALA A 206 11.66 -10.54 -13.68
N GLU A 207 11.60 -11.03 -12.44
CA GLU A 207 10.37 -11.58 -11.86
C GLU A 207 9.31 -10.49 -11.72
N CYS A 208 9.70 -9.27 -11.33
CA CYS A 208 8.83 -8.11 -11.19
C CYS A 208 8.12 -7.78 -12.49
N ARG A 209 8.90 -7.65 -13.57
CA ARG A 209 8.39 -7.40 -14.90
C ARG A 209 7.43 -8.51 -15.32
N GLN A 210 7.80 -9.77 -15.09
CA GLN A 210 6.95 -10.91 -15.40
C GLN A 210 5.61 -10.83 -14.67
N ALA A 211 5.61 -10.51 -13.37
CA ALA A 211 4.40 -10.38 -12.56
C ALA A 211 3.48 -9.25 -13.04
N TYR A 212 4.04 -8.10 -13.45
CA TYR A 212 3.25 -7.01 -14.03
C TYR A 212 2.69 -7.36 -15.41
N VAL A 213 3.52 -7.92 -16.30
CA VAL A 213 3.14 -8.27 -17.67
C VAL A 213 2.13 -9.42 -17.71
N SER A 214 2.22 -10.39 -16.79
CA SER A 214 1.26 -11.50 -16.72
C SER A 214 -0.14 -11.03 -16.34
N ARG A 215 -0.28 -9.84 -15.73
CA ARG A 215 -1.56 -9.24 -15.34
C ARG A 215 -2.12 -8.32 -16.41
N SER A 216 -1.25 -7.70 -17.20
CA SER A 216 -1.64 -6.80 -18.28
C SER A 216 -0.51 -6.72 -19.31
N ALA A 217 -0.80 -7.09 -20.55
CA ALA A 217 0.16 -6.96 -21.65
C ALA A 217 0.66 -5.51 -21.84
N ASP A 218 -0.17 -4.52 -21.51
CA ASP A 218 0.22 -3.11 -21.57
C ASP A 218 1.23 -2.70 -20.50
N ALA A 219 1.43 -3.51 -19.45
CA ALA A 219 2.43 -3.25 -18.43
C ALA A 219 3.85 -3.28 -18.99
N ALA A 220 4.09 -3.96 -20.11
CA ALA A 220 5.40 -4.02 -20.75
C ALA A 220 6.02 -2.64 -21.07
N ARG A 221 5.20 -1.58 -21.15
CA ARG A 221 5.62 -0.21 -21.44
C ARG A 221 6.15 0.57 -20.23
N TRP A 222 5.77 0.17 -19.01
CA TRP A 222 6.10 0.91 -17.77
C TRP A 222 6.65 0.02 -16.65
N ALA A 223 6.57 -1.31 -16.78
CA ALA A 223 6.96 -2.26 -15.74
C ALA A 223 8.43 -2.10 -15.33
N ASP A 224 9.35 -1.83 -16.26
CA ASP A 224 10.78 -1.71 -15.92
C ASP A 224 11.04 -0.54 -14.97
N GLU A 225 10.42 0.61 -15.22
CA GLU A 225 10.55 1.80 -14.36
C GLU A 225 9.93 1.53 -12.97
N GLN A 226 8.73 0.94 -12.94
CA GLN A 226 8.07 0.58 -11.69
C GLN A 226 8.90 -0.43 -10.88
N CYS A 227 9.49 -1.43 -11.54
CA CYS A 227 10.32 -2.44 -10.89
C CYS A 227 11.62 -1.86 -10.32
N VAL A 228 12.21 -0.84 -10.97
CA VAL A 228 13.34 -0.11 -10.41
C VAL A 228 12.93 0.69 -9.16
N ALA A 229 11.74 1.31 -9.17
CA ALA A 229 11.20 2.00 -8.00
C ALA A 229 10.90 1.04 -6.84
N ASP A 230 10.30 -0.13 -7.14
CA ASP A 230 10.00 -1.17 -6.15
C ASP A 230 11.29 -1.75 -5.54
N TRP A 231 12.35 -1.94 -6.35
CA TRP A 231 13.68 -2.28 -5.84
C TRP A 231 14.27 -1.19 -4.92
N GLY A 232 13.97 0.07 -5.19
CA GLY A 232 14.33 1.18 -4.32
C GLY A 232 13.77 1.00 -2.90
N LYS A 233 12.51 0.55 -2.77
CA LYS A 233 11.87 0.26 -1.48
C LYS A 233 12.53 -0.93 -0.77
N VAL A 234 12.88 -1.98 -1.50
CA VAL A 234 13.66 -3.13 -0.99
C VAL A 234 15.01 -2.66 -0.42
N THR A 235 15.68 -1.74 -1.11
CA THR A 235 16.96 -1.17 -0.68
C THR A 235 16.79 -0.29 0.57
N ALA A 236 15.77 0.57 0.61
CA ALA A 236 15.46 1.42 1.76
C ALA A 236 15.10 0.60 3.02
N SER A 237 14.56 -0.59 2.84
CA SER A 237 14.23 -1.56 3.90
C SER A 237 15.41 -2.34 4.47
N ALA A 238 16.62 -2.19 3.93
CA ALA A 238 17.76 -3.04 4.28
C ALA A 238 18.11 -3.00 5.77
N ALA A 239 18.38 -1.83 6.34
CA ALA A 239 18.81 -1.71 7.73
C ALA A 239 17.75 -2.23 8.73
N ALA A 240 16.48 -1.95 8.46
CA ALA A 240 15.36 -2.45 9.25
C ALA A 240 15.26 -3.97 9.20
N THR A 241 15.42 -4.55 8.01
CA THR A 241 15.41 -6.00 7.81
C THR A 241 16.56 -6.67 8.52
N ASP A 242 17.78 -6.13 8.42
CA ASP A 242 18.96 -6.67 9.10
C ASP A 242 18.78 -6.67 10.62
N ALA A 243 18.20 -5.59 11.17
CA ALA A 243 17.86 -5.50 12.59
C ALA A 243 16.78 -6.52 12.99
N LEU A 244 15.69 -6.68 12.23
CA LEU A 244 14.66 -7.69 12.50
C LEU A 244 15.25 -9.12 12.51
N LEU A 245 16.11 -9.43 11.54
CA LEU A 245 16.74 -10.74 11.42
C LEU A 245 17.82 -11.02 12.47
N ALA A 246 18.51 -9.99 12.97
CA ALA A 246 19.47 -10.11 14.07
C ALA A 246 18.78 -10.30 15.43
N ALA A 247 17.54 -9.83 15.58
CA ALA A 247 16.76 -9.97 16.81
C ALA A 247 16.28 -11.39 17.08
N LEU A 248 16.10 -12.18 16.02
CA LEU A 248 15.59 -13.55 16.11
C LEU A 248 16.50 -14.45 16.96
N PRO A 249 15.93 -15.36 17.76
CA PRO A 249 16.71 -16.42 18.39
C PRO A 249 17.32 -17.35 17.34
N ALA A 250 18.44 -17.98 17.68
CA ALA A 250 19.08 -18.95 16.80
C ALA A 250 18.30 -20.28 16.78
N VAL A 251 17.73 -20.67 17.93
CA VAL A 251 16.95 -21.90 18.09
C VAL A 251 15.56 -21.65 18.69
N ALA A 252 14.59 -22.49 18.34
CA ALA A 252 13.22 -22.36 18.83
C ALA A 252 13.16 -22.50 20.36
N GLY A 253 12.42 -21.61 21.02
CA GLY A 253 12.29 -21.59 22.48
C GLY A 253 13.45 -20.93 23.24
N GLU A 254 14.51 -20.49 22.55
CA GLU A 254 15.55 -19.65 23.16
C GLU A 254 14.93 -18.30 23.56
N ALA A 255 14.99 -17.98 24.85
CA ALA A 255 14.60 -16.66 25.33
C ALA A 255 15.68 -15.65 24.95
N VAL A 256 15.30 -14.56 24.28
CA VAL A 256 16.22 -13.47 23.94
C VAL A 256 16.21 -12.45 25.08
N PRO A 257 17.26 -12.33 25.91
CA PRO A 257 17.28 -11.34 26.99
C PRO A 257 17.25 -9.92 26.42
N LEU A 258 16.51 -9.02 27.05
CA LEU A 258 16.37 -7.64 26.57
C LEU A 258 17.73 -6.92 26.43
N ALA A 259 18.65 -7.17 27.36
CA ALA A 259 20.01 -6.61 27.30
C ALA A 259 20.77 -7.10 26.05
N SER A 260 20.73 -8.39 25.78
CA SER A 260 21.36 -9.00 24.60
C SER A 260 20.72 -8.49 23.30
N LEU A 261 19.38 -8.35 23.26
CA LEU A 261 18.69 -7.76 22.11
C LEU A 261 19.20 -6.35 21.81
N ARG A 262 19.33 -5.50 22.84
CA ARG A 262 19.86 -4.12 22.67
C ARG A 262 21.29 -4.11 22.13
N GLN A 263 22.12 -5.06 22.55
CA GLN A 263 23.49 -5.24 22.05
C GLN A 263 23.52 -5.68 20.58
N ARG A 264 22.67 -6.65 20.19
CA ARG A 264 22.55 -7.11 18.79
C ARG A 264 22.13 -5.98 17.85
N LEU A 265 21.28 -5.07 18.34
CA LEU A 265 20.71 -3.97 17.57
C LEU A 265 21.51 -2.67 17.76
N ALA A 266 22.83 -2.71 17.51
CA ALA A 266 23.73 -1.58 17.75
C ALA A 266 23.42 -0.34 16.90
N GLY A 267 22.76 -0.51 15.74
CA GLY A 267 22.28 0.60 14.91
C GLY A 267 21.07 1.36 15.48
N VAL A 268 20.43 0.82 16.52
CA VAL A 268 19.28 1.46 17.17
C VAL A 268 19.75 2.46 18.22
N ARG A 269 19.29 3.70 18.09
CA ARG A 269 19.45 4.74 19.11
C ARG A 269 18.40 4.52 20.19
N TRP A 270 18.78 3.80 21.24
CA TRP A 270 17.87 3.46 22.32
C TRP A 270 17.56 4.66 23.23
N ALA A 271 16.28 4.82 23.59
CA ALA A 271 15.88 5.79 24.60
C ALA A 271 16.31 5.33 26.01
N ALA A 272 16.54 6.30 26.90
CA ALA A 272 16.86 6.04 28.30
C ALA A 272 15.69 5.40 29.06
N LYS A 273 14.45 5.72 28.66
CA LYS A 273 13.21 5.14 29.18
C LYS A 273 12.29 4.74 28.03
N PRO A 274 11.48 3.67 28.18
CA PRO A 274 10.48 3.31 27.17
C PRO A 274 9.47 4.42 26.95
N ARG A 275 8.99 4.58 25.71
CA ARG A 275 8.05 5.64 25.32
C ARG A 275 6.65 5.47 25.90
N SER A 276 6.28 4.25 26.31
CA SER A 276 5.02 3.95 26.99
C SER A 276 5.22 2.83 28.02
N ARG A 277 4.26 2.63 28.93
CA ARG A 277 4.38 1.68 30.04
C ARG A 277 4.29 0.22 29.59
N GLU A 278 3.73 -0.02 28.42
CA GLU A 278 3.56 -1.33 27.80
C GLU A 278 4.86 -1.82 27.13
N LEU A 279 5.80 -0.91 26.86
CA LEU A 279 7.07 -1.20 26.22
C LEU A 279 8.15 -1.48 27.25
N SER A 280 8.96 -2.49 26.98
CA SER A 280 10.15 -2.82 27.76
C SER A 280 11.38 -2.06 27.26
N ALA A 281 11.40 -1.68 25.97
CA ALA A 281 12.35 -0.72 25.42
C ALA A 281 11.77 0.01 24.20
N SER A 282 12.33 1.17 23.89
CA SER A 282 12.04 1.91 22.64
C SER A 282 13.27 2.66 22.14
N GLY A 283 13.33 2.97 20.85
CA GLY A 283 14.44 3.67 20.23
C GLY A 283 14.11 4.15 18.81
N ARG A 284 15.13 4.54 18.05
CA ARG A 284 15.01 4.86 16.62
C ARG A 284 16.07 4.20 15.77
N LEU A 285 15.71 3.77 14.57
CA LEU A 285 16.61 3.27 13.53
C LEU A 285 16.36 4.07 12.25
N GLY A 286 17.21 5.05 11.97
CA GLY A 286 16.92 6.05 10.94
C GLY A 286 15.58 6.74 11.21
N ASN A 287 14.66 6.66 10.25
CA ASN A 287 13.32 7.26 10.35
C ASN A 287 12.29 6.34 11.03
N LEU A 288 12.66 5.11 11.39
CA LEU A 288 11.77 4.15 12.04
C LEU A 288 11.81 4.31 13.56
N ASP A 289 10.64 4.35 14.18
CA ASP A 289 10.46 4.17 15.61
C ASP A 289 10.57 2.67 15.94
N VAL A 290 11.39 2.32 16.92
CA VAL A 290 11.61 0.93 17.37
C VAL A 290 10.92 0.71 18.71
N SER A 291 10.18 -0.38 18.83
CA SER A 291 9.48 -0.79 20.06
C SER A 291 9.81 -2.24 20.42
N VAL A 292 9.96 -2.51 21.71
CA VAL A 292 10.19 -3.87 22.23
C VAL A 292 9.23 -4.13 23.37
N THR A 293 8.57 -5.29 23.36
CA THR A 293 7.75 -5.77 24.48
C THR A 293 8.42 -6.95 25.17
N GLY A 294 8.06 -7.18 26.44
CA GLY A 294 8.56 -8.31 27.23
C GLY A 294 9.83 -7.98 28.03
N ALA A 295 9.78 -8.32 29.32
CA ALA A 295 10.92 -8.28 30.23
C ALA A 295 10.81 -9.46 31.22
N PRO A 296 11.94 -10.06 31.68
CA PRO A 296 13.32 -9.72 31.32
C PRO A 296 13.76 -10.20 29.92
N ALA A 297 12.99 -11.11 29.31
CA ALA A 297 13.17 -11.57 27.93
C ALA A 297 12.22 -10.83 26.97
N ALA A 298 12.75 -10.42 25.83
CA ALA A 298 11.99 -9.75 24.79
C ALA A 298 11.03 -10.74 24.11
N LYS A 299 9.80 -10.29 23.87
CA LYS A 299 8.74 -11.07 23.21
C LYS A 299 8.51 -10.62 21.77
N THR A 300 8.52 -9.31 21.52
CA THR A 300 8.35 -8.76 20.18
C THR A 300 9.31 -7.62 19.92
N LEU A 301 9.68 -7.45 18.65
CA LEU A 301 10.36 -6.27 18.13
C LEU A 301 9.50 -5.65 17.04
N GLY A 302 9.10 -4.40 17.23
CA GLY A 302 8.33 -3.61 16.28
C GLY A 302 9.17 -2.48 15.68
N MET A 303 8.92 -2.17 14.41
CA MET A 303 9.43 -0.98 13.73
C MET A 303 8.27 -0.28 13.04
N ASN A 304 8.17 1.03 13.21
CA ASN A 304 7.08 1.82 12.65
C ASN A 304 7.61 3.10 12.01
N TRP A 305 7.15 3.37 10.79
CA TRP A 305 7.28 4.65 10.12
C TRP A 305 5.90 5.27 9.96
N MET A 306 5.85 6.59 10.02
CA MET A 306 4.64 7.36 9.78
C MET A 306 5.03 8.72 9.22
N GLU A 307 4.33 9.13 8.17
CA GLU A 307 4.53 10.44 7.56
C GLU A 307 3.23 10.92 6.92
N VAL A 308 3.07 12.25 6.92
CA VAL A 308 1.88 12.89 6.36
C VAL A 308 2.01 12.96 4.84
N GLY A 309 1.06 12.36 4.12
CA GLY A 309 0.94 12.47 2.66
C GLY A 309 1.99 11.73 1.83
N ALA A 310 3.00 11.14 2.44
CA ALA A 310 4.07 10.42 1.74
C ALA A 310 3.69 8.96 1.49
N GLU A 311 4.13 8.37 0.38
CA GLU A 311 4.01 6.92 0.17
C GLU A 311 4.95 6.16 1.11
N PRO A 312 4.52 5.02 1.70
CA PRO A 312 5.43 4.13 2.42
C PRO A 312 6.68 3.77 1.59
N PRO A 313 7.89 4.15 2.03
CA PRO A 313 9.10 3.97 1.22
C PRO A 313 9.76 2.60 1.44
N TYR A 314 9.04 1.63 2.04
CA TYR A 314 9.61 0.38 2.53
C TYR A 314 8.94 -0.84 1.90
N ASP A 315 9.74 -1.87 1.64
CA ASP A 315 9.30 -3.23 1.38
C ASP A 315 10.19 -4.21 2.17
N ILE A 316 9.79 -4.49 3.41
CA ILE A 316 10.49 -5.42 4.30
C ILE A 316 10.34 -6.87 3.81
N VAL A 317 9.23 -7.21 3.15
CA VAL A 317 8.99 -8.58 2.67
C VAL A 317 9.95 -8.89 1.52
N GLY A 318 10.05 -8.02 0.53
CA GLY A 318 11.04 -8.12 -0.54
C GLY A 318 12.46 -8.09 0.00
N ALA A 319 12.76 -7.19 0.93
CA ALA A 319 14.09 -7.11 1.57
C ALA A 319 14.48 -8.38 2.34
N MET A 320 13.53 -9.08 2.96
CA MET A 320 13.75 -10.38 3.59
C MET A 320 13.98 -11.46 2.53
N ARG A 321 13.14 -11.52 1.48
CA ARG A 321 13.25 -12.53 0.41
C ARG A 321 14.59 -12.47 -0.31
N VAL A 322 15.09 -11.27 -0.64
CA VAL A 322 16.42 -11.11 -1.28
C VAL A 322 17.59 -11.53 -0.39
N ARG A 323 17.37 -11.72 0.91
CA ARG A 323 18.35 -12.28 1.87
C ARG A 323 18.18 -13.78 2.08
N GLY A 324 17.33 -14.44 1.31
CA GLY A 324 17.05 -15.88 1.40
C GLY A 324 16.06 -16.26 2.51
N VAL A 325 15.29 -15.31 3.03
CA VAL A 325 14.22 -15.59 3.98
C VAL A 325 12.99 -16.11 3.23
N THR A 326 12.43 -17.22 3.70
CA THR A 326 11.15 -17.72 3.19
C THR A 326 10.02 -17.13 4.02
N LEU A 327 9.08 -16.44 3.37
CA LEU A 327 7.89 -15.87 4.00
C LEU A 327 6.64 -16.43 3.33
N THR A 328 5.84 -17.16 4.11
CA THR A 328 4.53 -17.67 3.68
C THR A 328 3.44 -16.82 4.30
N GLU A 329 2.63 -16.14 3.48
CA GLU A 329 1.46 -15.40 3.98
C GLU A 329 0.43 -16.40 4.53
N ILE A 330 0.04 -16.20 5.80
CA ILE A 330 -0.90 -17.08 6.52
C ILE A 330 -2.20 -16.38 6.89
N ALA A 331 -2.20 -15.05 6.88
CA ALA A 331 -3.40 -14.24 6.98
C ALA A 331 -3.17 -12.92 6.28
N CYS A 332 -4.21 -12.42 5.62
CA CYS A 332 -4.25 -11.05 5.16
C CYS A 332 -5.66 -10.48 5.33
N GLU A 333 -5.70 -9.24 5.79
CA GLU A 333 -6.90 -8.46 5.98
C GLU A 333 -6.71 -7.11 5.30
N GLU A 334 -7.61 -6.75 4.39
CA GLU A 334 -7.68 -5.42 3.77
C GLU A 334 -8.74 -4.60 4.51
N PHE A 335 -8.35 -3.45 5.04
CA PHE A 335 -9.23 -2.56 5.81
C PHE A 335 -9.77 -1.38 4.99
N GLY A 336 -9.64 -1.46 3.65
CA GLY A 336 -10.00 -0.37 2.73
C GLY A 336 -8.89 0.67 2.56
N ALA A 337 -9.07 1.65 1.67
CA ALA A 337 -8.19 2.82 1.48
C ALA A 337 -6.66 2.56 1.34
N GLY A 338 -6.24 1.37 0.90
CA GLY A 338 -4.83 1.01 0.81
C GLY A 338 -4.20 0.75 2.18
N GLU A 339 -5.05 0.41 3.15
CA GLU A 339 -4.69 -0.11 4.46
C GLU A 339 -4.85 -1.63 4.49
N TRP A 340 -3.84 -2.32 4.97
CA TRP A 340 -3.88 -3.76 5.14
C TRP A 340 -2.99 -4.23 6.27
N GLN A 341 -3.36 -5.38 6.80
CA GLN A 341 -2.52 -6.15 7.70
C GLN A 341 -2.27 -7.52 7.09
N ARG A 342 -0.99 -7.89 7.06
CA ARG A 342 -0.51 -9.17 6.56
C ARG A 342 0.24 -9.87 7.67
N VAL A 343 0.06 -11.18 7.75
CA VAL A 343 0.74 -12.03 8.70
C VAL A 343 1.45 -13.13 7.93
N PHE A 344 2.73 -13.32 8.24
CA PHE A 344 3.56 -14.33 7.61
C PHE A 344 4.09 -15.30 8.65
N SER A 345 4.17 -16.56 8.22
CA SER A 345 5.00 -17.60 8.80
C SER A 345 6.36 -17.55 8.09
N GLY A 346 7.43 -17.32 8.85
CA GLY A 346 8.76 -17.05 8.32
C GLY A 346 9.81 -18.07 8.76
N SER A 347 10.75 -18.36 7.86
CA SER A 347 11.97 -19.10 8.15
C SER A 347 13.19 -18.42 7.52
N ALA A 348 14.29 -18.40 8.25
CA ALA A 348 15.54 -17.76 7.81
C ALA A 348 16.74 -18.65 8.19
N PRO A 349 17.79 -18.72 7.35
CA PRO A 349 18.98 -19.50 7.66
C PRO A 349 19.60 -19.13 9.03
N GLY A 350 19.89 -20.14 9.84
CA GLY A 350 20.54 -19.99 11.15
C GLY A 350 19.68 -19.31 12.22
N ARG A 351 18.35 -19.26 12.04
CA ARG A 351 17.40 -18.61 12.96
C ARG A 351 16.21 -19.52 13.23
N ALA A 352 15.59 -19.35 14.39
CA ALA A 352 14.33 -19.98 14.71
C ALA A 352 13.21 -19.51 13.75
N PRO A 353 12.21 -20.34 13.46
CA PRO A 353 11.00 -19.92 12.76
C PRO A 353 10.29 -18.79 13.51
N PHE A 354 9.61 -17.90 12.78
CA PHE A 354 9.03 -16.70 13.36
C PHE A 354 7.69 -16.32 12.73
N ARG A 355 6.96 -15.47 13.44
CA ARG A 355 5.80 -14.75 12.92
C ARG A 355 6.19 -13.33 12.59
N LEU A 356 5.81 -12.86 11.41
CA LEU A 356 5.94 -11.48 10.99
C LEU A 356 4.55 -10.89 10.77
N GLU A 357 4.23 -9.81 11.46
CA GLU A 357 3.05 -9.00 11.19
C GLU A 357 3.49 -7.72 10.49
N LEU A 358 2.79 -7.36 9.42
CA LEU A 358 3.01 -6.13 8.67
C LEU A 358 1.68 -5.41 8.56
N GLY A 359 1.61 -4.19 9.09
CA GLY A 359 0.50 -3.27 8.86
C GLY A 359 0.99 -2.14 7.98
N GLN A 360 0.22 -1.74 6.98
CA GLN A 360 0.49 -0.47 6.33
C GLN A 360 -0.77 0.23 5.93
N ARG A 361 -0.65 1.54 5.78
CA ARG A 361 -1.60 2.40 5.11
C ARG A 361 -0.84 3.41 4.28
N THR A 362 -1.20 3.53 3.02
CA THR A 362 -0.90 4.75 2.26
C THR A 362 -1.97 5.78 2.57
N ALA A 363 -1.56 6.98 2.95
CA ALA A 363 -2.44 8.07 3.32
C ALA A 363 -3.48 8.29 2.20
N PRO A 364 -4.77 8.33 2.54
CA PRO A 364 -5.81 8.62 1.55
C PRO A 364 -5.77 10.08 1.07
N PHE A 365 -5.10 10.97 1.82
CA PHE A 365 -4.97 12.40 1.54
C PHE A 365 -3.54 12.90 1.81
N ALA A 366 -3.13 13.97 1.14
CA ALA A 366 -1.81 14.60 1.35
C ALA A 366 -1.59 15.12 2.80
N ASN A 367 -2.64 15.33 3.58
CA ASN A 367 -2.57 15.76 4.98
C ASN A 367 -2.90 14.63 5.98
N SER A 368 -3.01 13.38 5.52
CA SER A 368 -3.23 12.21 6.38
C SER A 368 -1.95 11.40 6.57
N ASN A 369 -1.89 10.65 7.66
CA ASN A 369 -0.73 9.80 7.95
C ASN A 369 -0.77 8.52 7.11
N SER A 370 0.26 8.33 6.30
CA SER A 370 0.70 7.01 5.89
C SER A 370 1.40 6.36 7.07
N TYR A 371 1.29 5.05 7.19
CA TYR A 371 2.12 4.32 8.13
C TYR A 371 2.61 3.02 7.50
N TYR A 372 3.75 2.57 8.00
CA TYR A 372 4.31 1.27 7.70
C TYR A 372 4.86 0.69 8.99
N GLY A 373 4.20 -0.35 9.48
CA GLY A 373 4.53 -1.02 10.73
C GLY A 373 4.88 -2.47 10.45
N VAL A 374 5.91 -2.96 11.12
CA VAL A 374 6.29 -4.38 11.10
C VAL A 374 6.61 -4.83 12.52
N THR A 375 6.10 -6.00 12.90
CA THR A 375 6.35 -6.62 14.20
C THR A 375 6.80 -8.06 13.99
N ILE A 376 7.91 -8.45 14.61
CA ILE A 376 8.38 -9.83 14.62
C ILE A 376 8.23 -10.43 16.02
N ASP A 377 7.74 -11.66 16.07
CA ASP A 377 7.65 -12.46 17.28
C ASP A 377 9.00 -13.14 17.57
N LEU A 378 9.49 -13.02 18.80
CA LEU A 378 10.79 -13.53 19.25
C LEU A 378 10.68 -14.85 20.05
N SER A 379 9.51 -15.46 20.12
CA SER A 379 9.32 -16.76 20.80
C SER A 379 9.94 -17.95 20.08
N GLY A 380 10.42 -17.76 18.85
CA GLY A 380 10.96 -18.82 18.00
C GLY A 380 9.89 -19.80 17.51
N ARG A 381 8.64 -19.35 17.44
CA ARG A 381 7.50 -20.11 16.92
C ARG A 381 6.96 -19.43 15.66
N ALA A 382 6.73 -20.25 14.64
CA ALA A 382 5.99 -19.86 13.45
C ALA A 382 4.59 -20.50 13.51
N PRO A 383 3.50 -19.74 13.27
CA PRO A 383 2.17 -20.33 13.17
C PRO A 383 2.11 -21.27 11.97
N ALA A 384 1.36 -22.37 12.11
CA ALA A 384 1.05 -23.23 10.99
C ALA A 384 0.21 -22.46 9.95
N PRO A 385 0.42 -22.67 8.64
CA PRO A 385 -0.46 -22.12 7.62
C PRO A 385 -1.91 -22.57 7.85
N LEU A 386 -2.87 -21.65 7.78
CA LEU A 386 -4.29 -22.02 7.80
C LEU A 386 -4.64 -22.79 6.51
N ALA A 387 -5.54 -23.77 6.62
CA ALA A 387 -6.00 -24.56 5.47
C ALA A 387 -6.72 -23.71 4.40
N SER A 388 -7.28 -22.57 4.79
CA SER A 388 -7.89 -21.58 3.89
C SER A 388 -6.90 -20.44 3.59
N ARG A 389 -6.46 -20.35 2.34
CA ARG A 389 -5.60 -19.26 1.85
C ARG A 389 -6.45 -18.03 1.50
N SER A 390 -6.64 -17.10 2.42
CA SER A 390 -6.99 -15.72 2.03
C SER A 390 -5.69 -14.99 1.68
N VAL A 391 -5.28 -15.06 0.40
CA VAL A 391 -4.13 -14.29 -0.10
C VAL A 391 -4.63 -12.93 -0.55
N CYS A 392 -4.04 -11.85 -0.03
CA CYS A 392 -4.30 -10.54 -0.60
C CYS A 392 -3.57 -10.38 -1.94
N SER A 393 -4.31 -10.14 -3.01
CA SER A 393 -3.74 -9.79 -4.32
C SER A 393 -3.26 -8.34 -4.34
N ASN A 394 -2.07 -8.08 -3.79
CA ASN A 394 -1.38 -6.79 -3.93
C ASN A 394 -0.59 -6.75 -5.26
N PRO A 395 -0.63 -5.69 -6.09
CA PRO A 395 0.31 -5.49 -7.20
C PRO A 395 1.76 -5.19 -6.77
N SER A 396 2.00 -4.61 -5.59
CA SER A 396 3.31 -4.09 -5.16
C SER A 396 4.23 -5.12 -4.47
N ASN A 397 3.78 -6.35 -4.18
CA ASN A 397 4.55 -7.31 -3.37
C ASN A 397 4.47 -8.77 -3.89
N LEU A 398 4.48 -8.95 -5.20
CA LEU A 398 4.33 -10.28 -5.83
C LEU A 398 5.62 -11.03 -6.05
N LEU A 399 6.71 -10.55 -5.46
CA LEU A 399 8.04 -11.13 -5.54
C LEU A 399 8.52 -11.53 -4.16
#